data_AF-A0AAE9SCX7-F1
#
_entry.id   AF-A0AAE9SCX7-F1
#
_cell.length_a   1.000
_cell.length_b   1.000
_cell.length_c   1.000
_cell.angle_alpha   90.00
_cell.angle_beta   90.00
_cell.angle_gamma   90.00
#
_symmetry.space_group_name_H-M   'P 1'
#
loop_
_entity.id
_entity.type
_entity.pdbx_description
1 polymer ?
#
loop_
_entity_poly.entity_id
_entity_poly.type
_entity_poly.pdbx_seq_one_letter_code
_entity_poly.pdbx_strand_id
1 'polypeptide(L)'
;MTQQNEQQRNRMLSLLREGERRMLVQLAGLLRTSVDEINAELEKEELLSALEQPITVEYLNGVVQHHLFERLHKGDLVAAQRMLNQYQSDLEAMLNQEAAQTEAPTEEAKAQA
;
A
#
# COMPACT_ATOMS: atom_id res chain seq x y z
N MET A 1 -11.74 -32.31 -15.23
CA MET A 1 -11.00 -31.03 -15.23
C MET A 1 -9.95 -31.11 -16.33
N THR A 2 -9.96 -30.19 -17.30
CA THR A 2 -9.23 -30.30 -18.57
C THR A 2 -7.77 -29.87 -18.43
N GLN A 3 -6.84 -30.51 -19.17
CA GLN A 3 -5.40 -30.16 -19.23
C GLN A 3 -5.14 -28.66 -19.47
N GLN A 4 -6.05 -27.98 -20.16
CA GLN A 4 -6.01 -26.55 -20.41
C GLN A 4 -6.03 -25.71 -19.11
N ASN A 5 -6.75 -26.17 -18.09
CA ASN A 5 -6.84 -25.52 -16.78
C ASN A 5 -5.52 -25.67 -15.99
N GLU A 6 -4.87 -26.84 -16.09
CA GLU A 6 -3.54 -27.08 -15.50
C GLU A 6 -2.45 -26.23 -16.17
N GLN A 7 -2.47 -26.13 -17.50
CA GLN A 7 -1.56 -25.26 -18.25
C GLN A 7 -1.76 -23.78 -17.94
N GLN A 8 -3.01 -23.34 -17.74
CA GLN A 8 -3.29 -21.96 -17.31
C GLN A 8 -2.80 -21.70 -15.89
N ARG A 9 -3.03 -22.63 -14.95
CA ARG A 9 -2.55 -22.54 -13.57
C ARG A 9 -1.02 -22.48 -13.50
N ASN A 10 -0.32 -23.31 -14.28
CA ASN A 10 1.15 -23.31 -14.33
C ASN A 10 1.72 -21.99 -14.88
N ARG A 11 1.07 -21.42 -15.91
CA ARG A 11 1.45 -20.08 -16.42
C ARG A 11 1.27 -19.00 -15.37
N MET A 12 0.14 -18.99 -14.66
CA MET A 12 -0.11 -18.05 -13.58
C MET A 12 0.94 -18.18 -12.46
N LEU A 13 1.25 -19.40 -12.01
CA LEU A 13 2.27 -19.62 -10.98
C LEU A 13 3.67 -19.17 -11.43
N SER A 14 4.02 -19.38 -12.70
CA SER A 14 5.28 -18.92 -13.27
C SER A 14 5.38 -17.39 -13.25
N LEU A 15 4.31 -16.70 -13.66
CA LEU A 15 4.25 -15.24 -13.65
C LEU A 15 4.33 -14.67 -12.23
N LEU A 16 3.68 -15.30 -11.25
CA LEU A 16 3.75 -14.89 -9.85
C LEU A 16 5.17 -15.02 -9.29
N ARG A 17 5.84 -16.16 -9.52
CA ARG A 17 7.22 -16.38 -9.07
C ARG A 17 8.20 -15.40 -9.71
N GLU A 18 8.01 -15.09 -10.99
CA GLU A 18 8.84 -14.11 -11.68
C GLU A 18 8.59 -12.68 -11.16
N GLY A 19 7.33 -12.33 -10.90
CA GLY A 19 6.96 -11.08 -10.21
C GLY A 19 7.62 -10.95 -8.85
N GLU A 20 7.51 -11.99 -8.02
CA GLU A 20 8.13 -12.07 -6.69
C GLU A 20 9.65 -11.92 -6.77
N ARG A 21 10.31 -12.65 -7.67
CA ARG A 21 11.76 -12.54 -7.88
C ARG A 21 12.17 -11.12 -8.24
N ARG A 22 11.47 -10.46 -9.16
CA ARG A 22 11.77 -9.08 -9.56
C ARG A 22 11.59 -8.10 -8.39
N MET A 23 10.52 -8.25 -7.63
CA MET A 23 10.29 -7.45 -6.43
C MET A 23 11.41 -7.61 -5.41
N LEU A 24 11.86 -8.84 -5.15
CA LEU A 24 12.95 -9.09 -4.20
C LEU A 24 14.27 -8.45 -4.64
N VAL A 25 14.59 -8.51 -5.94
CA VAL A 25 15.77 -7.84 -6.50
C VAL A 25 15.67 -6.32 -6.35
N GLN A 26 14.51 -5.74 -6.67
CA GLN A 26 14.28 -4.30 -6.51
C GLN A 26 14.38 -3.86 -5.04
N LEU A 27 13.82 -4.65 -4.12
CA LEU A 27 13.91 -4.38 -2.69
C LEU A 27 15.36 -4.42 -2.19
N ALA A 28 16.15 -5.41 -2.62
CA ALA A 28 17.56 -5.49 -2.28
C ALA A 28 18.34 -4.26 -2.79
N GLY A 29 18.03 -3.80 -4.01
CA GLY A 29 18.60 -2.57 -4.57
C GLY A 29 18.23 -1.33 -3.74
N LEU A 30 16.94 -1.17 -3.42
CA LEU A 30 16.44 -0.06 -2.60
C LEU A 30 17.08 -0.03 -1.20
N LEU A 31 17.21 -1.19 -0.55
CA LEU A 31 17.86 -1.29 0.76
C LEU A 31 19.32 -0.83 0.69
N ARG A 32 20.06 -1.26 -0.34
CA ARG A 32 21.45 -0.84 -0.52
C ARG A 32 21.56 0.67 -0.71
N THR A 33 20.79 1.24 -1.63
CA THR A 33 20.78 2.69 -1.87
C THR A 33 20.39 3.46 -0.60
N SER A 34 19.38 2.98 0.14
CA SER A 34 18.95 3.62 1.39
C SER A 34 20.04 3.59 2.45
N VAL A 35 20.78 2.48 2.59
CA VAL A 35 21.91 2.39 3.52
C VAL A 35 23.01 3.38 3.14
N ASP A 36 23.35 3.47 1.86
CA ASP A 36 24.35 4.42 1.38
C ASP A 36 23.92 5.87 1.67
N GLU A 37 22.66 6.22 1.40
CA GLU A 37 22.08 7.54 1.68
C GLU A 37 22.06 7.86 3.18
N ILE A 38 21.61 6.94 4.02
CA ILE A 38 21.55 7.14 5.47
C ILE A 38 22.95 7.36 6.04
N ASN A 39 23.92 6.51 5.66
CA ASN A 39 25.29 6.67 6.16
C ASN A 39 25.90 7.99 5.68
N ALA A 40 25.62 8.42 4.44
CA ALA A 40 26.09 9.71 3.93
C ALA A 40 25.49 10.90 4.69
N GLU A 41 24.20 10.86 5.05
CA GLU A 41 23.59 11.91 5.88
C GLU A 41 24.16 11.90 7.31
N LEU A 42 24.35 10.71 7.91
CA LEU A 42 24.98 10.59 9.23
C LEU A 42 26.43 11.08 9.25
N GLU A 43 27.17 10.92 8.15
CA GLU A 43 28.52 11.46 8.01
C GLU A 43 28.52 12.99 7.93
N LYS A 44 27.59 13.59 7.18
CA LYS A 44 27.44 15.06 7.08
C LYS A 44 27.12 15.69 8.44
N GLU A 45 26.34 15.00 9.27
CA GLU A 45 25.97 15.45 10.61
C GLU A 45 27.01 15.07 11.69
N GLU A 46 28.15 14.47 11.30
CA GLU A 46 29.20 13.96 12.20
C GLU A 46 28.72 12.88 13.20
N LEU A 47 27.50 12.37 13.02
CA LEU A 47 26.85 11.36 13.87
C LEU A 47 27.38 9.95 13.61
N LEU A 48 28.01 9.72 12.46
CA LEU A 48 28.58 8.42 12.15
C LEU A 48 29.66 7.99 13.16
N SER A 49 30.35 8.96 13.78
CA SER A 49 31.33 8.75 14.84
C SER A 49 30.71 8.28 16.17
N ALA A 50 29.42 8.57 16.39
CA ALA A 50 28.67 8.12 17.56
C ALA A 50 28.17 6.68 17.43
N LEU A 51 28.19 6.12 16.21
CA LEU A 51 27.87 4.72 15.97
C LEU A 51 29.11 3.85 16.12
N GLU A 52 28.96 2.68 16.74
CA GLU A 52 30.04 1.68 16.81
C GLU A 52 30.43 1.14 15.42
N GLN A 53 29.46 1.12 14.51
CA GLN A 53 29.62 0.68 13.12
C GLN A 53 28.63 1.42 12.21
N PRO A 54 28.98 1.64 10.93
CA PRO A 54 28.03 2.15 9.95
C PRO A 54 26.79 1.26 9.83
N ILE A 55 25.68 1.85 9.36
CA ILE A 55 24.47 1.08 9.09
C ILE A 55 24.75 0.10 7.94
N THR A 56 24.29 -1.13 8.08
CA THR A 56 24.46 -2.19 7.08
C THR A 56 23.12 -2.55 6.44
N VAL A 57 23.18 -3.22 5.29
CA VAL A 57 22.00 -3.73 4.59
C VAL A 57 21.28 -4.77 5.44
N GLU A 58 22.02 -5.62 6.15
CA GLU A 58 21.46 -6.63 7.06
C GLU A 58 20.69 -5.98 8.21
N TYR A 59 21.23 -4.91 8.80
CA TYR A 59 20.57 -4.18 9.88
C TYR A 59 19.28 -3.53 9.38
N LEU A 60 19.34 -2.79 8.27
CA LEU A 60 18.15 -2.14 7.69
C LEU A 60 17.09 -3.17 7.28
N ASN A 61 17.50 -4.29 6.70
CA ASN A 61 16.59 -5.40 6.37
C ASN A 61 15.88 -5.94 7.63
N GLY A 62 16.61 -6.12 8.74
CA GLY A 62 16.02 -6.54 10.02
C GLY A 62 14.96 -5.56 10.54
N VAL A 63 15.24 -4.26 10.48
CA VAL A 63 14.29 -3.20 10.87
C VAL A 63 13.04 -3.22 9.99
N VAL A 64 13.22 -3.32 8.67
CA VAL A 64 12.10 -3.38 7.72
C VAL A 64 11.25 -4.63 7.95
N GLN A 65 11.88 -5.80 8.12
CA GLN A 65 11.16 -7.05 8.41
C GLN A 65 10.38 -6.97 9.71
N HIS A 66 10.97 -6.41 10.77
CA HIS A 66 10.28 -6.20 12.04
C HIS A 66 9.06 -5.30 11.87
N HIS A 67 9.20 -4.18 11.15
CA HIS A 67 8.09 -3.26 10.93
C HIS A 67 6.97 -3.87 10.05
N LEU A 68 7.33 -4.64 9.02
CA LEU A 68 6.36 -5.38 8.20
C LEU A 68 5.64 -6.46 9.02
N PHE A 69 6.36 -7.18 9.88
CA PHE A 69 5.79 -8.15 10.79
C PHE A 69 4.77 -7.47 11.72
N GLU A 70 5.13 -6.34 12.31
CA GLU A 70 4.25 -5.55 13.18
C GLU A 70 2.99 -5.10 12.44
N ARG A 71 3.11 -4.55 11.23
CA ARG A 71 1.93 -4.15 10.41
C ARG A 71 1.04 -5.34 10.06
N LEU A 72 1.62 -6.51 9.78
CA LEU A 72 0.86 -7.71 9.45
C LEU A 72 0.12 -8.28 10.66
N HIS A 73 0.77 -8.33 11.83
CA HIS A 73 0.25 -9.04 13.01
C HIS A 73 -0.53 -8.15 13.97
N LYS A 74 -0.17 -6.86 14.08
CA LYS A 74 -0.88 -5.88 14.90
C LYS A 74 -1.89 -5.06 14.10
N GLY A 75 -1.96 -5.32 12.79
CA GLY A 75 -2.80 -4.59 11.86
C GLY A 75 -2.19 -3.25 11.49
N ASP A 76 -2.27 -2.93 10.21
CA ASP A 76 -1.90 -1.61 9.71
C ASP A 76 -3.03 -0.63 10.01
N LEU A 77 -2.99 -0.03 11.21
CA LEU A 77 -3.98 0.94 11.66
C LEU A 77 -4.13 2.12 10.68
N VAL A 78 -3.07 2.50 9.98
CA VAL A 78 -3.12 3.58 8.98
C VAL A 78 -3.86 3.13 7.73
N ALA A 79 -3.59 1.92 7.24
CA ALA A 79 -4.34 1.34 6.12
C ALA A 79 -5.82 1.13 6.48
N ALA A 80 -6.10 0.61 7.68
CA ALA A 80 -7.45 0.43 8.19
C ALA A 80 -8.20 1.77 8.32
N GLN A 81 -7.54 2.80 8.86
CA GLN A 81 -8.12 4.14 8.97
C GLN A 81 -8.39 4.76 7.59
N ARG A 82 -7.49 4.60 6.61
CA ARG A 82 -7.73 5.06 5.24
C ARG A 82 -8.93 4.36 4.61
N MET A 83 -9.05 3.05 4.78
CA MET A 83 -10.19 2.30 4.29
C MET A 83 -11.48 2.77 4.96
N LEU A 84 -11.48 2.97 6.28
CA LEU A 84 -12.62 3.49 7.02
C LEU A 84 -13.05 4.87 6.52
N ASN A 85 -12.10 5.79 6.35
CA ASN A 85 -12.37 7.13 5.84
C ASN A 85 -12.92 7.10 4.41
N GLN A 86 -12.41 6.22 3.55
CA GLN A 86 -12.94 6.03 2.20
C GLN A 86 -14.38 5.54 2.25
N TYR A 87 -14.67 4.51 3.04
CA TYR A 87 -16.04 4.01 3.21
C TYR A 87 -16.99 5.07 3.77
N GLN A 88 -16.55 5.90 4.72
CA GLN A 88 -17.33 7.02 5.24
C GLN A 88 -17.63 8.05 4.15
N SER A 89 -16.61 8.44 3.37
CA SER A 89 -16.79 9.36 2.25
C SER A 89 -17.75 8.81 1.19
N ASP A 90 -17.68 7.52 0.88
CA ASP A 90 -18.56 6.87 -0.10
C ASP A 90 -20.01 6.83 0.42
N LEU A 91 -20.22 6.55 1.70
CA LEU A 91 -21.54 6.57 2.34
C LEU A 91 -22.15 7.98 2.35
N GLU A 92 -21.36 9.00 2.68
CA GLU A 92 -21.81 10.41 2.61
C GLU A 92 -22.18 10.81 1.19
N ALA A 93 -21.39 10.40 0.19
CA ALA A 93 -21.69 10.65 -1.21
C ALA A 93 -23.00 9.97 -1.66
N MET A 94 -23.26 8.73 -1.20
CA MET A 94 -24.51 8.03 -1.49
C MET A 94 -25.72 8.71 -0.81
N LEU A 95 -25.60 9.11 0.46
CA LEU A 95 -26.66 9.81 1.19
C LEU A 95 -27.01 11.16 0.55
N ASN A 96 -26.00 11.91 0.12
CA ASN A 96 -26.21 13.19 -0.59
C ASN A 96 -26.86 12.99 -1.97
N GLN A 97 -26.58 11.87 -2.65
CA GLN A 97 -27.25 11.52 -3.91
C GLN A 97 -28.70 11.09 -3.69
N GLU A 98 -29.01 10.35 -2.62
CA GLU A 98 -30.40 10.02 -2.23
C GLU A 98 -31.19 11.27 -1.85
N ALA A 99 -30.59 12.21 -1.11
CA ALA A 99 -31.22 13.49 -0.79
C ALA A 99 -31.52 14.32 -2.05
N ALA A 100 -30.56 14.40 -2.99
CA ALA A 100 -30.75 15.09 -4.27
C ALA A 100 -31.80 14.45 -5.19
N GLN A 101 -32.02 13.13 -5.09
CA GLN A 101 -33.10 12.44 -5.81
C GLN A 101 -34.48 12.63 -5.15
N THR A 102 -34.51 12.91 -3.84
CA THR A 102 -35.75 13.11 -3.08
C THR A 102 -36.26 14.57 -3.18
N GLU A 103 -35.38 15.53 -3.46
CA GLU A 103 -35.71 16.95 -3.66
C GLU A 103 -35.96 17.37 -5.13
N ALA A 104 -36.02 16.43 -6.08
CA ALA A 104 -36.49 16.76 -7.43
C ALA A 104 -37.95 17.23 -7.38
N PRO A 105 -38.26 18.51 -7.66
CA PRO A 105 -39.58 19.06 -7.42
C PRO A 105 -40.58 18.49 -8.40
N THR A 106 -41.69 18.04 -7.85
CA THR A 106 -42.97 17.80 -8.53
C THR A 106 -43.57 19.16 -8.95
N GLU A 107 -42.94 19.84 -9.90
CA GLU A 107 -43.43 21.12 -10.46
C GLU A 107 -43.70 21.04 -11.96
N GLU A 108 -44.47 20.05 -12.43
CA GLU A 108 -45.20 20.17 -13.71
C GLU A 108 -46.60 19.53 -13.59
N ALA A 109 -47.36 19.93 -12.57
CA ALA A 109 -48.77 19.56 -12.45
C ALA A 109 -49.60 20.74 -11.95
N LYS A 110 -49.49 21.91 -12.60
CA LYS A 110 -50.52 22.96 -12.60
C LYS A 110 -50.18 24.08 -13.60
N ALA A 111 -50.38 23.78 -14.87
CA ALA A 111 -50.85 24.78 -15.83
C ALA A 111 -52.12 24.22 -16.48
N GLN A 112 -53.22 24.31 -15.72
CA GLN A 112 -54.59 24.12 -16.20
C GLN A 112 -55.08 25.42 -16.85
N ALA A 113 -56.04 25.23 -17.77
CA ALA A 113 -57.07 26.16 -18.23
C ALA A 113 -56.76 26.93 -19.53
#